data_AF-A0A258QNZ2-F1
#
_entry.id   AF-A0A258QNZ2-F1
#
_cell.length_a   1.000
_cell.length_b   1.000
_cell.length_c   1.000
_cell.angle_alpha   90.00
_cell.angle_beta   90.00
_cell.angle_gamma   90.00
#
_symmetry.space_group_name_H-M   'P 1'
#
loop_
_entity.id
_entity.type
_entity.pdbx_description
1 polymer ?
#
loop_
_entity_poly.entity_id
_entity_poly.type
_entity_poly.pdbx_seq_one_letter_code
_entity_poly.pdbx_strand_id
1 'polypeptide(L)'
;MNNEIAVLAESIHALARQMTAERRFGKSRLISIEEISELMQMSRASVVKSVITRPGFPQDVRPTGNKNGDRRWFLDEVEAWLRQNRGAA
;
A
#
# COMPACT_ATOMS: atom_id res chain seq x y z
N MET A 1 -24.35 34.18 8.64
CA MET A 1 -23.58 33.63 9.79
C MET A 1 -23.81 32.12 9.99
N ASN A 2 -25.05 31.64 10.22
CA ASN A 2 -25.29 30.19 10.45
C ASN A 2 -24.90 29.27 9.28
N ASN A 3 -25.00 29.75 8.03
CA ASN A 3 -24.66 28.95 6.84
C ASN A 3 -23.14 28.72 6.69
N GLU A 4 -22.32 29.71 7.00
CA GLU A 4 -20.85 29.59 6.90
C GLU A 4 -20.29 28.65 7.97
N ILE A 5 -20.87 28.69 9.17
CA ILE A 5 -20.54 27.76 10.25
C ILE A 5 -20.90 26.31 9.86
N ALA A 6 -22.07 26.12 9.22
CA ALA A 6 -22.49 24.80 8.73
C ALA A 6 -21.55 24.26 7.63
N VAL A 7 -21.18 25.10 6.65
CA VAL A 7 -20.25 24.74 5.57
C VAL A 7 -18.86 24.40 6.11
N LEU A 8 -18.37 25.15 7.09
CA LEU A 8 -17.09 24.87 7.73
C LEU A 8 -17.12 23.54 8.49
N ALA A 9 -18.19 23.27 9.25
CA ALA A 9 -18.37 22.00 9.97
C ALA A 9 -18.41 20.80 9.01
N GLU A 10 -19.14 20.92 7.90
CA GLU A 10 -19.19 19.90 6.84
C GLU A 10 -17.79 19.63 6.24
N SER A 11 -17.04 20.70 5.96
CA SER A 11 -15.70 20.63 5.40
C SER A 11 -14.70 19.98 6.37
N ILE A 12 -14.79 20.32 7.66
CA ILE A 12 -13.98 19.70 8.71
C ILE A 12 -14.32 18.22 8.86
N HIS A 13 -15.61 17.84 8.84
CA HIS A 13 -16.00 16.43 8.90
C HIS A 13 -15.59 15.65 7.65
N ALA A 14 -15.66 16.25 6.46
CA ALA A 14 -15.16 15.64 5.22
C ALA A 14 -13.65 15.42 5.31
N LEU A 15 -12.89 16.44 5.71
CA LEU A 15 -11.45 16.35 5.89
C LEU A 15 -11.07 15.34 6.99
N ALA A 16 -11.75 15.33 8.13
CA ALA A 16 -11.50 14.38 9.21
C ALA A 16 -11.81 12.93 8.78
N ARG A 17 -12.85 12.71 7.96
CA ARG A 17 -13.14 11.39 7.37
C ARG A 17 -12.05 10.97 6.40
N GLN A 18 -11.60 11.88 5.54
CA GLN A 18 -10.49 11.63 4.62
C GLN A 18 -9.21 11.30 5.39
N MET A 19 -8.82 12.14 6.36
CA MET A 19 -7.64 11.90 7.19
C MET A 19 -7.75 10.64 8.04
N THR A 20 -8.95 10.25 8.50
CA THR A 20 -9.17 8.99 9.23
C THR A 20 -9.08 7.78 8.32
N ALA A 21 -9.60 7.87 7.10
CA ALA A 21 -9.45 6.85 6.06
C ALA A 21 -7.97 6.69 5.68
N GLU A 22 -7.25 7.80 5.48
CA GLU A 22 -5.80 7.82 5.27
C GLU A 22 -5.02 7.35 6.52
N ARG A 23 -5.51 7.60 7.74
CA ARG A 23 -4.94 7.04 8.98
C ARG A 23 -5.24 5.56 9.20
N ARG A 24 -6.17 4.94 8.47
CA ARG A 24 -6.25 3.46 8.42
C ARG A 24 -5.06 2.86 7.66
N PHE A 25 -4.31 3.66 6.89
CA PHE A 25 -2.95 3.37 6.44
C PHE A 25 -1.89 3.65 7.54
N GLY A 26 -2.35 3.78 8.78
CA GLY A 26 -1.53 4.01 9.98
C GLY A 26 -0.59 2.84 10.22
N LYS A 27 0.68 3.09 9.91
CA LYS A 27 1.79 2.14 9.85
C LYS A 27 1.53 1.01 8.86
N SER A 28 1.38 1.37 7.58
CA SER A 28 1.66 0.38 6.56
C SER A 28 3.06 -0.19 6.81
N ARG A 29 3.07 -1.47 7.18
CA ARG A 29 4.26 -2.19 7.57
C ARG A 29 5.04 -2.50 6.31
N LEU A 30 6.30 -2.07 6.29
CA LEU A 30 7.19 -2.44 5.21
C LEU A 30 7.52 -3.93 5.29
N ILE A 31 7.26 -4.65 4.21
CA ILE A 31 7.52 -6.08 4.06
C ILE A 31 8.64 -6.35 3.07
N SER A 32 9.36 -7.42 3.35
CA SER A 32 10.40 -7.99 2.50
C SER A 32 9.84 -8.79 1.33
N ILE A 33 10.71 -9.15 0.38
CA ILE A 33 10.30 -10.05 -0.69
C ILE A 33 10.07 -11.49 -0.18
N GLU A 34 10.77 -11.87 0.89
CA GLU A 34 10.59 -13.15 1.57
C GLU A 34 9.16 -13.25 2.13
N GLU A 35 8.68 -12.19 2.79
CA GLU A 35 7.30 -12.14 3.28
C GLU A 35 6.25 -12.12 2.16
N ILE A 36 6.52 -11.43 1.04
CA ILE A 36 5.64 -11.51 -0.16
C ILE A 36 5.59 -12.94 -0.70
N SER A 37 6.72 -13.64 -0.69
CA SER A 37 6.83 -15.03 -1.14
C SER A 37 5.99 -15.96 -0.26
N GLU A 38 6.01 -15.75 1.06
CA GLU A 38 5.15 -16.47 2.01
C GLU A 38 3.67 -16.16 1.79
N LEU A 39 3.30 -14.89 1.63
CA LEU A 39 1.91 -14.47 1.37
C LEU A 39 1.32 -15.10 0.10
N MET A 40 2.15 -15.27 -0.93
CA MET A 40 1.73 -15.81 -2.22
C MET A 40 1.96 -17.32 -2.36
N GLN A 41 2.63 -17.95 -1.40
CA GLN A 41 3.08 -19.35 -1.47
C GLN A 41 3.89 -19.64 -2.74
N MET A 42 4.74 -18.69 -3.14
CA MET A 42 5.58 -18.76 -4.33
C MET A 42 7.05 -18.69 -3.95
N SER A 43 7.92 -19.25 -4.79
CA SER A 43 9.36 -19.05 -4.60
C SER A 43 9.71 -17.56 -4.77
N ARG A 44 10.72 -17.09 -4.05
CA ARG A 44 11.27 -15.74 -4.21
C ARG A 44 11.58 -15.39 -5.66
N ALA A 45 12.17 -16.33 -6.40
CA ALA A 45 12.49 -16.15 -7.82
C ALA A 45 11.23 -15.95 -8.68
N SER A 46 10.16 -16.70 -8.40
CA SER A 46 8.88 -16.56 -9.09
C SER A 46 8.20 -15.24 -8.76
N VAL A 47 8.26 -14.78 -7.50
CA VAL A 47 7.75 -13.45 -7.12
C VAL A 47 8.47 -12.34 -7.87
N VAL A 48 9.82 -12.39 -7.94
CA VAL A 48 10.60 -11.38 -8.70
C VAL A 48 10.19 -11.36 -10.16
N LYS A 49 10.10 -12.54 -10.81
CA LYS A 49 9.93 -12.63 -12.26
C LYS A 49 8.49 -12.42 -12.73
N SER A 50 7.50 -12.82 -11.91
CA SER A 50 6.12 -12.94 -12.34
C SER A 50 5.15 -12.06 -11.56
N VAL A 51 5.56 -11.48 -10.43
CA VAL A 51 4.69 -10.64 -9.59
C VAL A 51 5.17 -9.20 -9.60
N ILE A 52 6.42 -8.96 -9.19
CA ILE A 52 6.98 -7.60 -9.05
C ILE A 52 7.10 -6.89 -10.41
N THR A 53 7.27 -7.64 -11.49
CA THR A 53 7.35 -7.11 -12.86
C THR A 53 5.99 -6.80 -13.49
N ARG A 54 4.88 -7.17 -12.83
CA ARG A 54 3.54 -6.96 -13.39
C ARG A 54 3.20 -5.47 -13.37
N PRO A 55 2.60 -4.93 -14.45
CA PRO A 55 2.07 -3.58 -14.44
C PRO A 55 1.10 -3.37 -13.28
N GLY A 56 1.26 -2.24 -12.59
CA GLY A 56 0.44 -1.87 -11.44
C GLY A 56 0.78 -2.57 -10.12
N PHE A 57 1.82 -3.43 -10.07
CA PHE A 57 2.33 -3.92 -8.79
C PHE A 57 2.89 -2.74 -7.95
N PRO A 58 2.73 -2.75 -6.60
CA PRO A 58 3.19 -1.67 -5.74
C PRO A 58 4.67 -1.30 -5.90
N GLN A 59 4.97 -0.02 -5.75
CA GLN A 59 6.33 0.51 -5.89
C GLN A 59 7.19 0.12 -4.68
N ASP A 60 8.47 -0.20 -4.93
CA ASP A 60 9.41 -0.48 -3.84
C ASP A 60 9.89 0.80 -3.15
N VAL A 61 10.10 0.69 -1.83
CA VAL A 61 10.75 1.68 -0.98
C VAL A 61 12.11 1.15 -0.54
N ARG A 62 13.10 2.04 -0.48
CA ARG A 62 14.45 1.73 0.02
C ARG A 62 14.72 2.56 1.27
N PRO A 63 14.59 1.97 2.47
CA PRO A 63 14.65 2.73 3.73
C PRO A 63 15.94 3.50 3.95
N THR A 64 17.05 3.05 3.36
CA THR A 64 18.38 3.65 3.52
C THR A 64 18.73 4.68 2.44
N GLY A 65 17.86 4.91 1.44
CA GLY A 65 18.14 5.79 0.30
C GLY A 65 19.27 5.33 -0.63
N ASN A 66 19.98 4.26 -0.27
CA ASN A 66 21.05 3.67 -1.08
C ASN A 66 20.44 2.86 -2.24
N LYS A 67 21.02 3.01 -3.44
CA LYS A 67 20.65 2.20 -4.62
C LYS A 67 20.88 0.69 -4.42
N ASN A 68 21.69 0.30 -3.43
CA ASN A 68 21.95 -1.09 -3.07
C ASN A 68 21.18 -1.54 -1.82
N GLY A 69 20.31 -0.71 -1.26
CA GLY A 69 19.49 -1.08 -0.09
C GLY A 69 18.42 -2.12 -0.44
N ASP A 70 18.05 -2.93 0.55
CA ASP A 70 16.97 -3.90 0.40
C ASP A 70 15.66 -3.21 0.04
N ARG A 71 15.02 -3.76 -1.00
CA ARG A 71 13.69 -3.32 -1.43
C ARG A 71 12.66 -3.78 -0.42
N ARG A 72 11.75 -2.87 -0.06
CA ARG A 72 10.60 -3.12 0.80
C ARG A 72 9.34 -2.64 0.11
N TRP A 73 8.20 -3.20 0.50
CA TRP A 73 6.88 -2.79 -0.01
C TRP A 73 5.95 -2.53 1.14
N PHE A 74 4.97 -1.67 0.93
CA PHE A 74 3.89 -1.46 1.89
C PHE A 74 2.93 -2.65 1.84
N LEU A 75 2.70 -3.30 2.99
CA LEU A 75 1.89 -4.52 3.09
C LEU A 75 0.47 -4.33 2.55
N ASP A 76 -0.18 -3.23 2.91
CA ASP A 76 -1.54 -2.91 2.51
C ASP A 76 -1.68 -2.70 0.99
N GLU A 77 -0.70 -2.07 0.34
CA GLU A 77 -0.66 -1.94 -1.11
C GLU A 77 -0.53 -3.31 -1.78
N VAL A 78 0.34 -4.18 -1.26
CA VAL A 78 0.52 -5.54 -1.77
C VAL A 78 -0.75 -6.36 -1.57
N GLU A 79 -1.39 -6.32 -0.39
CA GLU A 79 -2.65 -7.01 -0.13
C GLU A 79 -3.82 -6.46 -0.97
N ALA A 80 -3.88 -5.15 -1.18
CA ALA A 80 -4.86 -4.53 -2.07
C ALA A 80 -4.68 -5.00 -3.51
N TRP A 81 -3.44 -4.98 -4.02
CA TRP A 81 -3.13 -5.49 -5.35
C TRP A 81 -3.46 -6.97 -5.48
N LEU A 82 -3.09 -7.80 -4.49
CA LEU A 82 -3.41 -9.22 -4.48
C LEU A 82 -4.91 -9.47 -4.51
N ARG A 83 -5.72 -8.73 -3.74
CA ARG A 83 -7.18 -8.85 -3.77
C ARG A 83 -7.76 -8.53 -5.15
N GLN A 84 -7.21 -7.56 -5.87
CA GLN A 84 -7.65 -7.18 -7.21
C GLN A 84 -7.18 -8.14 -8.30
N ASN A 85 -6.06 -8.84 -8.08
CA ASN A 85 -5.42 -9.70 -9.08
C ASN A 85 -5.55 -11.21 -8.77
N ARG A 86 -6.21 -11.58 -7.66
CA ARG A 86 -6.56 -12.96 -7.30
C ARG A 86 -7.61 -13.48 -8.29
N GLY A 87 -7.20 -14.38 -9.17
CA GLY A 87 -8.05 -14.98 -10.21
C GLY A 87 -7.44 -14.98 -11.61
N ALA A 88 -6.31 -14.29 -11.82
CA ALA A 88 -5.56 -14.31 -13.09
C ALA A 88 -4.35 -15.27 -13.04
N ALA A 89 -4.47 -16.37 -12.29
CA ALA A 89 -3.47 -17.44 -12.21
C ALA A 89 -3.85 -18.57 -13.17
#